data_AF-A0AAW6FUC9-F1
#
_entry.id   AF-A0AAW6FUC9-F1
#
_cell.length_a   1.000
_cell.length_b   1.000
_cell.length_c   1.000
_cell.angle_alpha   90.00
_cell.angle_beta   90.00
_cell.angle_gamma   90.00
#
_symmetry.space_group_name_H-M   'P 1'
#
loop_
_entity.id
_entity.type
_entity.pdbx_description
1 polymer ?
#
loop_
_entity_poly.entity_id
_entity_poly.type
_entity_poly.pdbx_seq_one_letter_code
_entity_poly.pdbx_strand_id
1 'polypeptide(L)'
;MKIFLTILCCLFLFSGCAKPQESLKQVDSNILDQYSMVEKKEDSIYLISGANNSYVVFYKMNVDPESVNMGIKDKEYSISFNTGDKIDTLVYELNFKRSEDSKLILIEDGHEVSFETVILSSKNT
;
A
#
# COMPACT_ATOMS: atom_id res chain seq x y z
N MET A 1 -9.28 -8.85 57.31
CA MET A 1 -10.02 -7.84 56.52
C MET A 1 -9.02 -7.06 55.68
N LYS A 2 -8.90 -7.38 54.40
CA LYS A 2 -7.98 -6.70 53.46
C LYS A 2 -8.81 -6.23 52.28
N ILE A 3 -9.03 -4.93 52.21
CA ILE A 3 -9.72 -4.24 51.12
C ILE A 3 -8.77 -4.31 49.92
N PHE A 4 -9.17 -5.08 48.90
CA PHE A 4 -8.40 -5.18 47.66
C PHE A 4 -8.54 -3.88 46.87
N LEU A 5 -7.36 -3.31 46.63
CA LEU A 5 -7.07 -2.14 45.83
C LEU A 5 -7.68 -2.26 44.43
N THR A 6 -8.57 -1.34 44.09
CA THR A 6 -9.21 -1.16 42.79
C THR A 6 -8.13 -0.88 41.73
N ILE A 7 -7.82 -1.88 40.89
CA ILE A 7 -7.00 -1.67 39.70
C ILE A 7 -7.92 -1.12 38.60
N LEU A 8 -7.92 0.21 38.52
CA LEU A 8 -8.37 1.03 37.41
C LEU A 8 -7.46 0.76 36.20
N CYS A 9 -7.67 -0.36 35.49
CA CYS A 9 -7.05 -0.67 34.20
C CYS A 9 -8.11 -0.68 33.09
N CYS A 10 -8.87 0.40 32.95
CA CYS A 10 -9.42 0.76 31.64
C CYS A 10 -8.41 1.71 31.00
N LEU A 11 -7.26 1.13 30.62
CA LEU A 11 -6.32 1.74 29.69
C LEU A 11 -7.13 2.22 28.49
N PHE A 12 -7.12 3.54 28.29
CA PHE A 12 -7.38 4.24 27.05
C PHE A 12 -7.63 3.30 25.87
N LEU A 13 -8.90 2.96 25.66
CA LEU A 13 -9.38 2.59 24.33
C LEU A 13 -9.09 3.83 23.49
N PHE A 14 -7.92 3.85 22.87
CA PHE A 14 -7.59 4.76 21.79
C PHE A 14 -8.64 4.52 20.71
N SER A 15 -9.76 5.22 20.81
CA SER A 15 -10.70 5.48 19.73
C SER A 15 -10.04 6.44 18.72
N GLY A 16 -8.82 6.13 18.30
CA GLY A 16 -8.37 6.47 16.97
C GLY A 16 -9.11 5.49 16.07
N CYS A 17 -10.29 5.89 15.60
CA CYS A 17 -11.07 5.15 14.63
C CYS A 17 -10.18 5.00 13.39
N ALA A 18 -9.41 3.91 13.30
CA ALA A 18 -8.70 3.57 12.08
C ALA A 18 -9.79 3.46 11.01
N LYS A 19 -9.68 4.27 9.96
CA LYS A 19 -10.63 4.16 8.85
C LYS A 19 -10.60 2.71 8.36
N PRO A 20 -11.77 2.12 8.06
CA PRO A 20 -11.81 0.78 7.48
C PRO A 20 -10.88 0.74 6.27
N GLN A 21 -10.10 -0.34 6.16
CA GLN A 21 -9.26 -0.54 4.99
C GLN A 21 -10.15 -0.60 3.75
N GLU A 22 -9.76 0.11 2.71
CA GLU A 22 -10.50 0.13 1.44
C GLU A 22 -9.78 -0.75 0.43
N SER A 23 -10.51 -1.65 -0.22
CA SER A 23 -9.96 -2.47 -1.29
C SER A 23 -9.53 -1.59 -2.45
N LEU A 24 -8.29 -1.79 -2.89
CA LEU A 24 -7.76 -1.01 -4.00
C LEU A 24 -8.35 -1.51 -5.32
N LYS A 25 -8.63 -0.56 -6.21
CA LYS A 25 -9.14 -0.87 -7.54
C LYS A 25 -7.99 -1.36 -8.42
N GLN A 26 -8.02 -2.62 -8.80
CA GLN A 26 -7.12 -3.17 -9.80
C GLN A 26 -7.41 -2.55 -11.17
N VAL A 27 -6.36 -2.25 -11.92
CA VAL A 27 -6.43 -1.76 -13.30
C VAL A 27 -5.58 -2.64 -14.21
N ASP A 28 -5.82 -2.53 -15.51
CA ASP A 28 -5.08 -3.28 -16.53
C ASP A 28 -3.59 -2.88 -16.52
N SER A 29 -2.70 -3.86 -16.54
CA SER A 29 -1.25 -3.66 -16.50
C SER A 29 -0.68 -3.02 -17.78
N ASN A 30 -1.44 -2.98 -18.89
CA ASN A 30 -1.08 -2.26 -20.11
C ASN A 30 -0.89 -0.75 -19.88
N ILE A 31 -1.42 -0.19 -18.78
CA ILE A 31 -1.15 1.21 -18.41
C ILE A 31 0.34 1.49 -18.21
N LEU A 32 1.13 0.46 -17.87
CA LEU A 32 2.58 0.58 -17.67
C LEU A 32 3.33 0.91 -18.97
N ASP A 33 2.75 0.67 -20.15
CA ASP A 33 3.39 0.97 -21.43
C ASP A 33 3.55 2.47 -21.68
N GLN A 34 2.72 3.28 -21.03
CA GLN A 34 2.72 4.75 -21.09
C GLN A 34 3.89 5.37 -20.29
N TYR A 35 4.51 4.57 -19.41
CA TYR A 35 5.61 5.01 -18.55
C TYR A 35 6.92 4.37 -19.03
N SER A 36 7.99 5.16 -19.08
CA SER A 36 9.33 4.63 -19.30
C SER A 36 9.89 4.15 -17.97
N MET A 37 9.66 2.89 -17.60
CA MET A 37 10.38 2.27 -16.48
C MET A 37 11.86 2.10 -16.86
N VAL A 38 12.75 2.78 -16.12
CA VAL A 38 14.20 2.75 -16.35
C VAL A 38 14.75 1.34 -16.12
N GLU A 39 14.15 0.57 -15.21
CA GLU A 39 14.44 -0.86 -15.00
C GLU A 39 13.24 -1.54 -14.33
N LYS A 40 12.83 -2.72 -14.83
CA LYS A 40 11.81 -3.57 -14.18
C LYS A 40 12.52 -4.82 -13.66
N LYS A 41 12.74 -4.87 -12.36
CA LYS A 41 13.26 -6.02 -11.63
C LYS A 41 12.08 -6.89 -11.21
N GLU A 42 12.13 -8.18 -11.53
CA GLU A 42 11.14 -9.14 -11.04
C GLU A 42 11.14 -9.17 -9.51
N ASP A 43 10.02 -9.62 -8.93
CA ASP A 43 9.84 -9.68 -7.48
C ASP A 43 10.04 -8.31 -6.80
N SER A 44 9.46 -7.26 -7.40
CA SER A 44 9.63 -5.88 -6.92
C SER A 44 8.31 -5.12 -6.93
N ILE A 45 8.17 -4.22 -5.96
CA ILE A 45 7.03 -3.33 -5.82
C ILE A 45 7.45 -1.92 -6.24
N TYR A 46 6.65 -1.31 -7.10
CA TYR A 46 6.87 0.05 -7.59
C TYR A 46 5.71 0.95 -7.26
N LEU A 47 6.01 2.15 -6.76
CA LEU A 47 5.06 3.25 -6.69
C LEU A 47 5.27 4.17 -7.90
N ILE A 48 4.29 4.23 -8.80
CA ILE A 48 4.30 5.12 -9.96
C ILE A 48 3.46 6.35 -9.65
N SER A 49 4.02 7.54 -9.79
CA SER A 49 3.28 8.80 -9.65
C SER A 49 3.15 9.51 -11.00
N GLY A 50 1.96 9.44 -11.59
CA GLY A 50 1.59 10.24 -12.76
C GLY A 50 1.03 11.62 -12.40
N ALA A 51 0.70 12.42 -13.42
CA ALA A 51 0.19 13.78 -13.22
C ALA A 51 -1.16 13.82 -12.48
N ASN A 52 -2.06 12.90 -12.82
CA ASN A 52 -3.42 12.83 -12.27
C ASN A 52 -3.62 11.64 -11.32
N ASN A 53 -2.94 10.52 -11.57
CA ASN A 53 -3.13 9.27 -10.86
C ASN A 53 -1.79 8.73 -10.34
N SER A 54 -1.83 8.01 -9.23
CA SER A 54 -0.72 7.20 -8.75
C SER A 54 -1.10 5.73 -8.75
N TYR A 55 -0.11 4.85 -8.91
CA TYR A 55 -0.31 3.41 -8.96
C TYR A 55 0.69 2.71 -8.06
N VAL A 56 0.26 1.63 -7.40
CA VAL A 56 1.17 0.62 -6.89
C VAL A 56 1.21 -0.54 -7.88
N VAL A 57 2.41 -1.02 -8.19
CA VAL A 57 2.66 -2.11 -9.14
C VAL A 57 3.40 -3.20 -8.41
N PHE A 58 2.80 -4.39 -8.38
CA PHE A 58 3.46 -5.62 -7.95
C PHE A 58 3.99 -6.30 -9.21
N TYR A 59 5.29 -6.19 -9.49
CA TYR A 59 5.84 -6.65 -10.77
C TYR A 59 6.38 -8.07 -10.66
N LYS A 60 5.68 -9.02 -11.31
CA LYS A 60 6.05 -10.45 -11.31
C LYS A 60 6.24 -10.96 -9.88
N MET A 61 5.21 -10.75 -9.05
CA MET A 61 5.17 -11.14 -7.65
C MET A 61 4.04 -12.12 -7.40
N ASN A 62 4.18 -12.91 -6.34
CA ASN A 62 3.16 -13.84 -5.89
C ASN A 62 2.18 -13.17 -4.92
N VAL A 63 1.27 -12.34 -5.42
CA VAL A 63 0.32 -11.56 -4.60
C VAL A 63 -1.10 -12.08 -4.81
N ASP A 64 -1.85 -12.25 -3.72
CA ASP A 64 -3.29 -12.50 -3.79
C ASP A 64 -4.02 -11.21 -4.19
N PRO A 65 -4.60 -11.11 -5.40
CA PRO A 65 -5.16 -9.87 -5.90
C PRO A 65 -6.35 -9.36 -5.09
N GLU A 66 -7.07 -10.25 -4.38
CA GLU A 66 -8.25 -9.89 -3.57
C GLU A 66 -7.86 -9.35 -2.19
N SER A 67 -6.61 -9.58 -1.76
CA SER A 67 -6.09 -9.16 -0.45
C SER A 67 -5.59 -7.71 -0.42
N VAL A 68 -5.41 -7.08 -1.58
CA VAL A 68 -4.75 -5.78 -1.70
C VAL A 68 -5.67 -4.65 -1.22
N ASN A 69 -5.33 -4.10 -0.06
CA ASN A 69 -6.13 -3.08 0.61
C ASN A 69 -5.27 -1.88 1.03
N MET A 70 -5.91 -0.73 1.17
CA MET A 70 -5.28 0.52 1.57
C MET A 70 -5.82 0.98 2.93
N GLY A 71 -4.90 1.33 3.83
CA GLY A 71 -5.18 1.96 5.11
C GLY A 71 -4.68 3.41 5.14
N ILE A 72 -5.38 4.26 5.90
CA ILE A 72 -5.01 5.67 6.09
C ILE A 72 -5.07 6.00 7.58
N LYS A 73 -3.94 6.45 8.14
CA LYS A 73 -3.87 6.94 9.52
C LYS A 73 -2.91 8.12 9.61
N ASP A 74 -3.39 9.28 10.06
CA ASP A 74 -2.55 10.44 10.39
C ASP A 74 -1.50 10.83 9.33
N LYS A 75 -1.87 10.76 8.04
CA LYS A 75 -1.03 10.98 6.83
C LYS A 75 -0.02 9.87 6.49
N GLU A 76 -0.05 8.76 7.21
CA GLU A 76 0.57 7.51 6.80
C GLU A 76 -0.44 6.70 5.97
N TYR A 77 0.00 6.30 4.79
CA TYR A 77 -0.72 5.40 3.90
C TYR A 77 -0.09 4.02 4.02
N SER A 78 -0.91 2.98 4.20
CA SER A 78 -0.45 1.59 4.20
C SER A 78 -1.09 0.84 3.06
N ILE A 79 -0.32 0.04 2.33
CA ILE A 79 -0.87 -0.95 1.39
C ILE A 79 -0.60 -2.32 1.98
N SER A 80 -1.66 -3.03 2.34
CA SER A 80 -1.62 -4.38 2.86
C SER A 80 -1.94 -5.37 1.75
N PHE A 81 -1.22 -6.47 1.68
CA PHE A 81 -1.48 -7.58 0.76
C PHE A 81 -0.99 -8.89 1.39
N ASN A 82 -1.51 -9.99 0.88
CA ASN A 82 -1.09 -11.34 1.25
C ASN A 82 -0.39 -12.02 0.08
N THR A 83 0.46 -12.99 0.40
CA THR A 83 1.06 -13.88 -0.61
C THR A 83 -0.03 -14.73 -1.28
N GLY A 84 0.00 -14.81 -2.61
CA GLY A 84 -0.94 -15.61 -3.42
C GLY A 84 -0.40 -16.97 -3.84
N ASP A 85 -0.97 -17.51 -4.93
CA ASP A 85 -0.54 -18.78 -5.55
C ASP A 85 0.10 -18.61 -6.95
N LYS A 86 0.10 -17.38 -7.50
CA LYS A 86 0.51 -17.10 -8.88
C LYS A 86 1.42 -15.89 -8.96
N ILE A 87 2.51 -16.04 -9.71
CA ILE A 87 3.39 -14.93 -10.08
C ILE A 87 2.76 -14.14 -11.22
N ASP A 88 2.39 -12.89 -10.98
CA ASP A 88 1.82 -12.00 -12.00
C ASP A 88 2.24 -10.53 -11.82
N THR A 89 1.88 -9.69 -12.79
CA THR A 89 2.00 -8.23 -12.68
C THR A 89 0.64 -7.64 -12.36
N LEU A 90 0.49 -7.11 -11.14
CA LEU A 90 -0.74 -6.48 -10.68
C LEU A 90 -0.54 -4.97 -10.54
N VAL A 91 -1.53 -4.19 -10.98
CA VAL A 91 -1.51 -2.73 -10.89
C VAL A 91 -2.76 -2.25 -10.20
N TYR A 92 -2.60 -1.40 -9.19
CA TYR A 92 -3.71 -0.83 -8.44
C TYR A 92 -3.65 0.68 -8.45
N GLU A 93 -4.80 1.29 -8.72
CA GLU A 93 -4.98 2.75 -8.72
C GLU A 93 -5.05 3.27 -7.28
N LEU A 94 -4.20 4.23 -6.94
CA LEU A 94 -4.20 4.91 -5.66
C LEU A 94 -5.06 6.17 -5.77
N ASN A 95 -6.18 6.19 -5.05
CA ASN A 95 -7.14 7.30 -5.05
C ASN A 95 -6.67 8.53 -4.23
N PHE A 96 -5.36 8.70 -4.06
CA PHE A 96 -4.79 9.85 -3.37
C PHE A 96 -3.58 10.38 -4.12
N LYS A 97 -3.48 11.71 -4.14
CA LYS A 97 -2.27 12.39 -4.58
C LYS A 97 -1.32 12.45 -3.40
N ARG A 98 -0.20 11.71 -3.50
CA ARG A 98 0.86 11.73 -2.49
C ARG A 98 1.31 13.17 -2.24
N SER A 99 1.24 13.64 -0.99
CA SER A 99 1.92 14.88 -0.58
C SER A 99 3.38 14.57 -0.26
N GLU A 100 4.30 15.52 -0.43
CA GLU A 100 5.72 15.32 -0.11
C GLU A 100 5.92 14.82 1.34
N ASP A 101 5.06 15.23 2.26
CA ASP A 101 5.09 14.83 3.68
C ASP A 101 4.43 13.47 3.99
N SER A 102 3.94 12.74 2.99
CA SER A 102 3.23 11.49 3.23
C SER A 102 4.15 10.27 3.15
N LYS A 103 4.03 9.42 4.18
CA LYS A 103 4.73 8.14 4.29
C LYS A 103 3.86 7.04 3.69
N LEU A 104 4.46 6.22 2.83
CA LEU A 104 3.84 4.99 2.34
C LEU A 104 4.55 3.80 2.97
N ILE A 105 3.77 2.88 3.52
CA ILE A 105 4.22 1.64 4.16
C ILE A 105 3.60 0.46 3.39
N LEU A 106 4.37 -0.59 3.16
CA LEU A 106 3.87 -1.84 2.59
C LEU A 106 3.83 -2.91 3.67
N ILE A 107 2.74 -3.67 3.71
CA ILE A 107 2.50 -4.71 4.71
C ILE A 107 2.20 -6.01 3.95
N GLU A 108 3.16 -6.93 3.92
CA GLU A 108 3.03 -8.27 3.36
C GLU A 108 2.72 -9.26 4.48
N ASP A 109 1.60 -9.99 4.39
CA ASP A 109 1.20 -11.01 5.38
C ASP A 109 1.24 -10.51 6.84
N GLY A 110 0.93 -9.23 7.04
CA GLY A 110 0.93 -8.57 8.36
C GLY A 110 2.29 -8.00 8.81
N HIS A 111 3.32 -8.08 7.98
CA HIS A 111 4.67 -7.59 8.27
C HIS A 111 5.07 -6.43 7.35
N GLU A 112 5.69 -5.39 7.92
CA GLU A 112 6.22 -4.27 7.12
C GLU A 112 7.39 -4.75 6.25
N VAL A 113 7.35 -4.41 4.97
CA VAL A 113 8.39 -4.78 3.99
C VAL A 113 8.98 -3.56 3.31
N SER A 114 10.26 -3.68 2.95
CA SER A 114 10.98 -2.63 2.21
C SER A 114 10.58 -2.65 0.74
N PHE A 115 10.54 -1.49 0.10
CA PHE A 115 10.25 -1.36 -1.32
C PHE A 115 10.98 -0.18 -1.95
N GLU A 116 11.11 -0.24 -3.27
CA GLU A 116 11.70 0.84 -4.05
C GLU A 116 10.61 1.79 -4.55
N THR A 117 10.76 3.08 -4.25
CA THR A 117 9.93 4.11 -4.87
C THR A 117 10.59 4.53 -6.18
N VAL A 118 9.88 4.37 -7.30
CA VAL A 118 10.39 4.74 -8.63
C VAL A 118 9.51 5.83 -9.22
N ILE A 119 10.03 7.05 -9.29
CA ILE A 119 9.32 8.17 -9.93
C ILE A 119 9.49 8.02 -11.45
N LEU A 120 8.38 7.74 -12.14
CA LEU A 120 8.36 7.65 -13.60
C LEU A 120 7.71 8.90 -14.20
N SER A 121 8.41 9.54 -15.14
CA SER A 121 7.79 10.50 -16.03
C SER A 121 6.99 9.77 -17.11
N SER A 122 5.84 10.31 -17.49
CA SER A 122 5.15 9.84 -18.70
C SER A 122 6.11 9.97 -19.87
N LYS A 123 6.06 9.02 -20.81
CA LYS A 123 6.71 9.23 -22.11
C LYS A 123 6.11 10.52 -22.68
N ASN A 124 6.93 11.57 -22.81
CA ASN A 124 6.54 12.72 -23.61
C ASN A 124 6.34 12.18 -25.03
N THR A 125 5.10 12.07 -25.47
CA THR A 125 4.76 11.97 -26.89
C THR A 125 5.20 13.22 -27.64
#